data_AF-K5X386-F1
#
_entry.id   AF-K5X386-F1
#
_cell.length_a   1.000
_cell.length_b   1.000
_cell.length_c   1.000
_cell.angle_alpha   90.00
_cell.angle_beta   90.00
_cell.angle_gamma   90.00
#
_symmetry.space_group_name_H-M   'P 1'
#
loop_
_entity.id
_entity.type
_entity.pdbx_description
1 polymer ?
#
loop_
_entity_poly.entity_id
_entity_poly.type
_entity_poly.pdbx_seq_one_letter_code
_entity_poly.pdbx_strand_id
1 'polypeptide(L)'
;MPAPRFCRRSTSIILAGIVISLVLFYPYREDGQRTPNFFFSTAFTTVVTTVTLYKTTTAAAVPTASADARTKLEKHFYRGDGLLEVNYGGAHPIFELVRRAERDWEDKLKRASKTLVDAVKEYRRRYNRDPPKGFDIWWKYVTEHNVQLPDEYDQIFHDLEPFWGLEPSDLFKTQAELETRIDSYTIGKQDGSDVDVLTYAFTEGRYDQLIAGSKKIIALLSEIQHLLPDFRMTISPHDGPNFLSDWEIKRATLEAAAAKTYLERETLPKVTSSGWITACPPRSLARRIPINLDIPFAPSSKKTFIYNHRQTMDPCIHPSHFYRHGQFLSHNNGPRPQSTMIPEFSYCATTLHHNIRIPVPYGWVEDVTPRDQDPDFDDKVDDRLLWRGSNTGIFHASSTRWKDSHRDFLVRTTNDFDGSLDMLMPTNKDDRSVGNPRKLKKSVINPTFFDIAFSKEPISCSKDVCPVLEEIYPWRPYMKQAEAGTYRYVLDVDGNGWSGRFKRLITSNSLIFKSTIYPEWYTDRISAWVHYVPVQVDLSDLHDCLVFFRGDGNGEGSHDDLGKKIAKAGREWSLKFWRREDINAYFFRLILEYARLMSPDRAAMSYTSNF
;
A
#
# COMPACT_ATOMS: atom_id res chain seq x y z
N MET A 1 -64.23 -33.99 23.92
CA MET A 1 -62.88 -34.05 23.32
C MET A 1 -62.96 -33.54 21.89
N PRO A 2 -62.05 -32.65 21.47
CA PRO A 2 -62.28 -31.74 20.34
C PRO A 2 -61.82 -32.32 19.00
N ALA A 3 -62.54 -31.96 17.94
CA ALA A 3 -62.19 -32.25 16.54
C ALA A 3 -60.86 -31.56 16.15
N PRO A 4 -60.00 -32.22 15.34
CA PRO A 4 -58.71 -31.66 14.96
C PRO A 4 -58.88 -30.46 14.02
N ARG A 5 -58.27 -29.33 14.40
CA ARG A 5 -58.17 -28.11 13.61
C ARG A 5 -57.03 -28.26 12.59
N PHE A 6 -57.33 -28.15 11.30
CA PHE A 6 -56.34 -28.04 10.24
C PHE A 6 -55.75 -26.61 10.19
N CYS A 7 -54.42 -26.50 10.15
CA CYS A 7 -53.72 -25.23 10.00
C CYS A 7 -53.57 -24.89 8.51
N ARG A 8 -54.26 -23.83 8.05
CA ARG A 8 -54.24 -23.34 6.66
C ARG A 8 -53.23 -22.19 6.58
N ARG A 9 -52.13 -22.34 5.83
CA ARG A 9 -51.22 -21.23 5.49
C ARG A 9 -51.44 -20.84 4.03
N SER A 10 -51.92 -19.62 3.80
CA SER A 10 -51.96 -19.01 2.46
C SER A 10 -50.91 -17.91 2.37
N THR A 11 -50.03 -17.97 1.38
CA THR A 11 -49.11 -16.88 1.05
C THR A 11 -49.57 -16.28 -0.28
N SER A 12 -49.85 -14.97 -0.31
CA SER A 12 -50.23 -14.26 -1.54
C SER A 12 -49.05 -13.39 -1.99
N ILE A 13 -48.61 -13.56 -3.24
CA ILE A 13 -47.64 -12.68 -3.90
C ILE A 13 -48.39 -11.94 -5.00
N ILE A 14 -48.38 -10.60 -4.96
CA ILE A 14 -48.97 -9.76 -5.99
C ILE A 14 -47.87 -9.38 -6.99
N LEU A 15 -47.92 -9.97 -8.17
CA LEU A 15 -47.27 -9.47 -9.39
C LEU A 15 -48.37 -9.19 -10.40
N ALA A 16 -48.22 -8.09 -11.13
CA ALA A 16 -49.23 -7.49 -12.00
C ALA A 16 -50.21 -8.50 -12.65
N GLY A 17 -51.46 -8.49 -12.19
CA GLY A 17 -52.61 -8.97 -12.95
C GLY A 17 -52.85 -10.47 -13.10
N ILE A 18 -52.19 -11.36 -12.34
CA ILE A 18 -52.53 -12.81 -12.33
C ILE A 18 -52.41 -13.37 -10.90
N VAL A 19 -53.52 -13.85 -10.32
CA VAL A 19 -53.53 -14.57 -9.02
C VAL A 19 -53.37 -16.07 -9.29
N ILE A 20 -52.19 -16.63 -9.03
CA ILE A 20 -51.95 -18.07 -9.02
C ILE A 20 -52.08 -18.57 -7.59
N SER A 21 -53.11 -19.37 -7.29
CA SER A 21 -53.25 -20.05 -6.00
C SER A 21 -52.57 -21.41 -6.05
N LEU A 22 -51.42 -21.56 -5.40
CA LEU A 22 -50.76 -22.85 -5.17
C LEU A 22 -51.31 -23.47 -3.88
N VAL A 23 -51.98 -24.62 -4.00
CA VAL A 23 -52.39 -25.45 -2.85
C VAL A 23 -51.43 -26.63 -2.76
N LEU A 24 -50.56 -26.62 -1.74
CA LEU A 24 -49.66 -27.73 -1.43
C LEU A 24 -50.31 -28.62 -0.37
N PHE A 25 -50.55 -29.90 -0.71
CA PHE A 25 -50.87 -30.95 0.26
C PHE A 25 -49.58 -31.73 0.57
N TYR A 26 -49.20 -31.79 1.85
CA TYR A 26 -48.12 -32.66 2.33
C TYR A 26 -48.73 -33.94 2.91
N PRO A 27 -48.50 -35.12 2.31
CA PRO A 27 -48.72 -36.39 3.00
C PRO A 27 -47.49 -36.72 3.86
N TYR A 28 -47.72 -37.02 5.14
CA TYR A 28 -46.73 -37.63 6.03
C TYR A 28 -46.94 -39.14 5.99
N ARG A 29 -45.94 -39.91 5.56
CA ARG A 29 -45.88 -41.35 5.86
C ARG A 29 -44.44 -41.88 5.78
N GLU A 30 -44.13 -42.71 6.77
CA GLU A 30 -42.89 -43.47 6.95
C GLU A 30 -42.68 -44.51 5.83
N ASP A 31 -41.40 -44.82 5.61
CA ASP A 31 -40.82 -45.93 4.85
C ASP A 31 -40.63 -45.80 3.31
N GLY A 32 -39.35 -45.70 2.92
CA GLY A 32 -38.69 -46.70 2.06
C GLY A 32 -38.90 -46.71 0.54
N GLN A 33 -37.95 -46.08 -0.18
CA GLN A 33 -37.44 -46.40 -1.53
C GLN A 33 -38.16 -45.94 -2.84
N ARG A 34 -37.35 -45.19 -3.62
CA ARG A 34 -37.15 -45.08 -5.10
C ARG A 34 -38.19 -44.41 -6.04
N THR A 35 -37.62 -43.55 -6.90
CA THR A 35 -38.11 -42.65 -7.98
C THR A 35 -38.51 -43.37 -9.30
N PRO A 36 -38.91 -42.65 -10.38
CA PRO A 36 -39.91 -41.58 -10.55
C PRO A 36 -40.89 -41.90 -11.72
N ASN A 37 -41.99 -41.15 -11.89
CA ASN A 37 -42.55 -40.84 -13.23
C ASN A 37 -43.59 -39.69 -13.13
N PHE A 38 -43.33 -38.63 -13.88
CA PHE A 38 -44.20 -37.46 -14.01
C PHE A 38 -45.26 -37.69 -15.09
N PHE A 39 -46.54 -37.47 -14.76
CA PHE A 39 -47.61 -37.27 -15.75
C PHE A 39 -48.24 -35.91 -15.51
N PHE A 40 -48.13 -35.01 -16.49
CA PHE A 40 -48.89 -33.75 -16.54
C PHE A 40 -50.20 -33.99 -17.28
N SER A 41 -51.33 -33.62 -16.67
CA SER A 41 -52.60 -33.39 -17.35
C SER A 41 -53.00 -31.93 -17.12
N THR A 42 -53.17 -31.19 -18.20
CA THR A 42 -53.65 -29.80 -18.19
C THR A 42 -55.10 -29.76 -18.61
N ALA A 43 -55.96 -29.14 -17.80
CA ALA A 43 -57.31 -28.73 -18.19
C ALA A 43 -57.41 -27.22 -18.05
N PHE A 44 -57.65 -26.53 -19.17
CA PHE A 44 -57.92 -25.10 -19.20
C PHE A 44 -59.44 -24.86 -19.17
N THR A 45 -59.90 -23.98 -18.29
CA THR A 45 -61.26 -23.42 -18.34
C THR A 45 -61.14 -21.90 -18.47
N THR A 46 -61.60 -21.35 -19.58
CA THR A 46 -61.60 -19.92 -19.87
C THR A 46 -62.84 -19.27 -19.24
N VAL A 47 -62.65 -18.26 -18.37
CA VAL A 47 -63.74 -17.40 -17.90
C VAL A 47 -63.49 -15.99 -18.45
N VAL A 48 -64.40 -15.53 -19.31
CA VAL A 48 -64.45 -14.17 -19.84
C VAL A 48 -65.22 -13.30 -18.85
N THR A 49 -64.57 -12.27 -18.31
CA THR A 49 -65.24 -11.26 -17.47
C THR A 49 -65.18 -9.90 -18.16
N THR A 50 -66.35 -9.38 -18.51
CA THR A 50 -66.58 -8.02 -19.03
C THR A 50 -66.25 -6.97 -17.98
N VAL A 51 -65.39 -6.00 -18.32
CA VAL A 51 -65.07 -4.83 -17.49
C VAL A 51 -65.95 -3.66 -17.89
N THR A 52 -66.78 -3.20 -16.96
CA THR A 52 -67.59 -1.99 -17.10
C THR A 52 -66.79 -0.77 -16.63
N LEU A 53 -66.51 0.16 -17.53
CA LEU A 53 -65.82 1.43 -17.28
C LEU A 53 -66.74 2.41 -16.55
N TYR A 54 -66.37 2.82 -15.34
CA TYR A 54 -66.91 4.02 -14.70
C TYR A 54 -65.97 5.21 -14.93
N LYS A 55 -66.49 6.25 -15.58
CA LYS A 55 -65.85 7.58 -15.68
C LYS A 55 -65.80 8.21 -14.30
N THR A 56 -64.61 8.59 -13.85
CA THR A 56 -64.42 9.55 -12.76
C THR A 56 -63.66 10.78 -13.24
N THR A 57 -64.11 11.88 -12.66
CA THR A 57 -64.00 13.28 -13.04
C THR A 57 -62.56 13.81 -13.00
N THR A 58 -62.26 14.70 -13.93
CA THR A 58 -61.02 15.48 -14.05
C THR A 58 -60.66 16.23 -12.75
N ALA A 59 -59.57 15.83 -12.11
CA ALA A 59 -58.86 16.65 -11.14
C ALA A 59 -57.69 17.36 -11.84
N ALA A 60 -57.49 18.62 -11.48
CA ALA A 60 -56.58 19.57 -12.12
C ALA A 60 -55.14 19.05 -12.23
N ALA A 61 -54.50 19.36 -13.36
CA ALA A 61 -53.09 19.14 -13.59
C ALA A 61 -52.25 19.91 -12.56
N VAL A 62 -51.58 19.17 -11.68
CA VAL A 62 -50.43 19.70 -10.93
C VAL A 62 -49.30 19.91 -11.94
N PRO A 63 -48.62 21.06 -11.95
CA PRO A 63 -47.52 21.30 -12.88
C PRO A 63 -46.47 20.19 -12.71
N THR A 64 -46.18 19.53 -13.81
CA THR A 64 -45.01 18.65 -13.96
C THR A 64 -43.78 19.42 -13.49
N ALA A 65 -43.23 19.04 -12.33
CA ALA A 65 -41.90 19.47 -11.95
C ALA A 65 -40.96 19.01 -13.04
N SER A 66 -40.38 19.98 -13.74
CA SER A 66 -39.39 19.82 -14.79
C SER A 66 -38.34 18.79 -14.34
N ALA A 67 -38.24 17.68 -15.07
CA ALA A 67 -37.24 16.63 -14.87
C ALA A 67 -35.86 17.01 -15.46
N ASP A 68 -35.50 18.30 -15.50
CA ASP A 68 -34.34 18.75 -16.27
C ASP A 68 -33.48 19.83 -15.58
N ALA A 69 -33.29 19.69 -14.27
CA ALA A 69 -32.17 20.31 -13.59
C ALA A 69 -31.33 19.18 -12.97
N ARG A 70 -30.41 18.59 -13.74
CA ARG A 70 -29.29 17.85 -13.15
C ARG A 70 -28.49 18.87 -12.35
N THR A 71 -28.75 18.95 -11.05
CA THR A 71 -27.96 19.76 -10.13
C THR A 71 -26.51 19.38 -10.32
N LYS A 72 -25.69 20.34 -10.77
CA LYS A 72 -24.27 20.10 -11.02
C LYS A 72 -23.64 19.61 -9.72
N LEU A 73 -23.08 18.40 -9.73
CA LEU A 73 -22.43 17.82 -8.57
C LEU A 73 -21.33 18.74 -8.07
N GLU A 74 -21.24 18.88 -6.75
CA GLU A 74 -20.19 19.66 -6.13
C GLU A 74 -18.83 18.95 -6.26
N LYS A 75 -17.74 19.69 -6.13
CA LYS A 75 -16.38 19.14 -6.23
C LYS A 75 -15.82 18.81 -4.86
N HIS A 76 -15.04 17.74 -4.80
CA HIS A 76 -14.22 17.43 -3.64
C HIS A 76 -13.05 18.42 -3.49
N PHE A 77 -12.45 18.45 -2.30
CA PHE A 77 -11.33 19.34 -2.01
C PHE A 77 -10.02 18.56 -1.89
N TYR A 78 -9.10 18.77 -2.83
CA TYR A 78 -7.76 18.19 -2.79
C TYR A 78 -6.86 19.02 -1.86
N ARG A 79 -6.51 18.46 -0.70
CA ARG A 79 -5.65 19.11 0.30
C ARG A 79 -4.18 18.97 -0.08
N GLY A 80 -3.33 19.92 0.30
CA GLY A 80 -1.89 19.89 0.00
C GLY A 80 -1.08 18.79 0.70
N ASP A 81 -1.71 17.97 1.55
CA ASP A 81 -1.11 16.88 2.31
C ASP A 81 -1.31 15.49 1.67
N GLY A 82 -1.89 15.43 0.47
CA GLY A 82 -2.14 14.19 -0.26
C GLY A 82 -3.50 13.55 0.01
N LEU A 83 -4.35 14.18 0.82
CA LEU A 83 -5.74 13.75 1.08
C LEU A 83 -6.76 14.53 0.25
N LEU A 84 -7.78 13.82 -0.23
CA LEU A 84 -9.00 14.37 -0.81
C LEU A 84 -10.04 14.42 0.31
N GLU A 85 -10.52 15.60 0.66
CA GLU A 85 -11.64 15.82 1.56
C GLU A 85 -12.97 15.75 0.81
N VAL A 86 -13.87 14.90 1.31
CA VAL A 86 -15.15 14.62 0.65
C VAL A 86 -16.09 15.80 0.80
N ASN A 87 -16.59 16.25 -0.34
CA ASN A 87 -17.79 17.05 -0.41
C ASN A 87 -19.00 16.12 -0.63
N TYR A 88 -19.91 16.07 0.33
CA TYR A 88 -21.07 15.18 0.30
C TYR A 88 -22.06 15.51 -0.83
N GLY A 89 -22.06 16.73 -1.37
CA GLY A 89 -22.81 17.11 -2.58
C GLY A 89 -22.18 16.64 -3.90
N GLY A 90 -20.96 16.12 -3.86
CA GLY A 90 -20.24 15.57 -5.02
C GLY A 90 -20.49 14.08 -5.25
N ALA A 91 -19.96 13.53 -6.35
CA ALA A 91 -19.98 12.09 -6.62
C ALA A 91 -19.23 11.29 -5.52
N HIS A 92 -19.30 9.97 -5.55
CA HIS A 92 -18.41 9.19 -4.66
C HIS A 92 -16.93 9.43 -5.06
N PRO A 93 -16.02 9.76 -4.12
CA PRO A 93 -14.67 10.22 -4.44
C PRO A 93 -13.82 9.19 -5.18
N ILE A 94 -14.04 7.89 -4.95
CA ILE A 94 -13.28 6.81 -5.60
C ILE A 94 -13.44 6.84 -7.14
N PHE A 95 -14.60 7.26 -7.68
CA PHE A 95 -14.74 7.42 -9.14
C PHE A 95 -13.81 8.49 -9.71
N GLU A 96 -13.64 9.61 -8.99
CA GLU A 96 -12.73 10.68 -9.40
C GLU A 96 -11.27 10.24 -9.24
N LEU A 97 -10.94 9.58 -8.13
CA LEU A 97 -9.59 9.09 -7.83
C LEU A 97 -9.09 8.07 -8.86
N VAL A 98 -9.93 7.09 -9.22
CA VAL A 98 -9.62 6.10 -10.26
C VAL A 98 -9.40 6.78 -11.61
N ARG A 99 -10.35 7.61 -12.08
CA ARG A 99 -10.23 8.29 -13.39
C ARG A 99 -8.98 9.17 -13.46
N ARG A 100 -8.69 9.89 -12.38
CA ARG A 100 -7.48 10.70 -12.29
C ARG A 100 -6.23 9.83 -12.38
N ALA A 101 -6.16 8.77 -11.58
CA ALA A 101 -4.98 7.91 -11.53
C ALA A 101 -4.73 7.16 -12.84
N GLU A 102 -5.79 6.74 -13.55
CA GLU A 102 -5.70 6.13 -14.87
C GLU A 102 -5.12 7.10 -15.89
N ARG A 103 -5.64 8.33 -15.96
CA ARG A 103 -5.09 9.38 -16.84
C ARG A 103 -3.63 9.68 -16.49
N ASP A 104 -3.32 9.89 -15.21
CA ASP A 104 -1.96 10.21 -14.76
C ASP A 104 -0.98 9.05 -15.07
N TRP A 105 -1.45 7.79 -15.01
CA TRP A 105 -0.68 6.60 -15.40
C TRP A 105 -0.46 6.50 -16.92
N GLU A 106 -1.50 6.71 -17.73
CA GLU A 106 -1.37 6.75 -19.19
C GLU A 106 -0.41 7.85 -19.65
N ASP A 107 -0.49 9.03 -19.07
CA ASP A 107 0.38 10.16 -19.39
C ASP A 107 1.82 9.90 -18.95
N LYS A 108 2.04 9.11 -17.90
CA LYS A 108 3.37 8.62 -17.53
C LYS A 108 3.92 7.67 -18.58
N LEU A 109 3.15 6.67 -19.01
CA LEU A 109 3.56 5.72 -20.04
C LEU A 109 3.86 6.40 -21.39
N LYS A 110 3.04 7.39 -21.79
CA LYS A 110 3.22 8.13 -23.06
C LYS A 110 4.50 8.97 -23.09
N ARG A 111 4.96 9.46 -21.94
CA ARG A 111 6.14 10.34 -21.80
C ARG A 111 7.46 9.58 -21.66
N ALA A 112 7.43 8.27 -21.49
CA ALA A 112 8.63 7.45 -21.37
C ALA A 112 9.56 7.64 -22.59
N SER A 113 10.84 7.87 -22.31
CA SER A 113 11.90 8.01 -23.30
C SER A 113 11.98 6.77 -24.19
N LYS A 114 12.18 7.00 -25.49
CA LYS A 114 12.27 5.93 -26.52
C LYS A 114 13.67 5.78 -27.09
N THR A 115 14.51 6.78 -26.90
CA THR A 115 15.90 6.79 -27.39
C THR A 115 16.84 7.22 -26.27
N LEU A 116 18.11 6.85 -26.39
CA LEU A 116 19.15 7.28 -25.45
C LEU A 116 19.21 8.82 -25.37
N VAL A 117 19.07 9.52 -26.50
CA VAL A 117 19.10 10.99 -26.55
C VAL A 117 17.94 11.59 -25.76
N ASP A 118 16.73 11.03 -25.88
CA ASP A 118 15.58 11.48 -25.10
C ASP A 118 15.77 11.21 -23.62
N ALA A 119 16.31 10.04 -23.25
CA ALA A 119 16.58 9.67 -21.87
C ALA A 119 17.63 10.57 -21.21
N VAL A 120 18.67 10.97 -21.94
CA VAL A 120 19.66 11.95 -21.46
C VAL A 120 19.02 13.32 -21.25
N LYS A 121 18.19 13.79 -22.19
CA LYS A 121 17.47 15.06 -22.06
C LYS A 121 16.51 15.04 -20.88
N GLU A 122 15.75 13.97 -20.72
CA GLU A 122 14.80 13.80 -19.62
C GLU A 122 15.51 13.72 -18.27
N TYR A 123 16.64 13.00 -18.19
CA TYR A 123 17.48 12.97 -17.00
C TYR A 123 17.95 14.37 -16.59
N ARG A 124 18.49 15.14 -17.55
CA ARG A 124 18.93 16.53 -17.30
C ARG A 124 17.77 17.41 -16.86
N ARG A 125 16.60 17.27 -17.49
CA ARG A 125 15.38 18.02 -17.14
C ARG A 125 14.89 17.69 -15.72
N ARG A 126 14.94 16.42 -15.30
CA ARG A 126 14.50 15.97 -13.98
C ARG A 126 15.47 16.36 -12.87
N TYR A 127 16.76 16.13 -13.08
CA TYR A 127 17.75 16.10 -11.99
C TYR A 127 18.77 17.24 -12.05
N ASN A 128 18.72 18.08 -13.08
CA ASN A 128 19.65 19.19 -13.30
C ASN A 128 21.14 18.76 -13.24
N ARG A 129 21.41 17.56 -13.77
CA ARG A 129 22.72 16.90 -13.79
C ARG A 129 22.87 16.10 -15.08
N ASP A 130 24.10 15.86 -15.49
CA ASP A 130 24.38 14.86 -16.52
C ASP A 130 24.18 13.45 -15.97
N PRO A 131 23.80 12.46 -16.80
CA PRO A 131 23.73 11.06 -16.35
C PRO A 131 25.10 10.52 -15.91
N PRO A 132 25.18 9.44 -15.12
CA PRO A 132 26.45 8.83 -14.74
C PRO A 132 27.13 8.13 -15.93
N LYS A 133 28.45 8.04 -15.92
CA LYS A 133 29.22 7.22 -16.88
C LYS A 133 28.69 5.78 -16.90
N GLY A 134 28.53 5.21 -18.09
CA GLY A 134 27.88 3.90 -18.28
C GLY A 134 26.36 3.97 -18.45
N PHE A 135 25.76 5.17 -18.47
CA PHE A 135 24.32 5.34 -18.72
C PHE A 135 23.86 4.80 -20.08
N ASP A 136 24.71 4.84 -21.10
CA ASP A 136 24.48 4.22 -22.41
C ASP A 136 24.47 2.68 -22.35
N ILE A 137 25.36 2.08 -21.55
CA ILE A 137 25.39 0.63 -21.29
C ILE A 137 24.14 0.21 -20.53
N TRP A 138 23.76 0.98 -19.51
CA TRP A 138 22.51 0.77 -18.77
C TRP A 138 21.28 0.93 -19.68
N TRP A 139 21.26 1.92 -20.57
CA TRP A 139 20.17 2.11 -21.54
C TRP A 139 20.04 0.92 -22.50
N LYS A 140 21.18 0.37 -22.94
CA LYS A 140 21.21 -0.85 -23.75
C LYS A 140 20.56 -2.03 -22.99
N TYR A 141 20.93 -2.25 -21.73
CA TYR A 141 20.32 -3.28 -20.88
C TYR A 141 18.80 -3.10 -20.77
N VAL A 142 18.36 -1.88 -20.45
CA VAL A 142 16.93 -1.53 -20.33
C VAL A 142 16.17 -1.83 -21.63
N THR A 143 16.77 -1.52 -22.78
CA THR A 143 16.17 -1.75 -24.10
C THR A 143 16.11 -3.25 -24.42
N GLU A 144 17.20 -3.98 -24.24
CA GLU A 144 17.31 -5.42 -24.53
C GLU A 144 16.34 -6.27 -23.68
N HIS A 145 16.14 -5.87 -22.42
CA HIS A 145 15.25 -6.58 -21.48
C HIS A 145 13.82 -6.00 -21.43
N ASN A 146 13.50 -5.04 -22.30
CA ASN A 146 12.20 -4.37 -22.35
C ASN A 146 11.75 -3.84 -20.96
N VAL A 147 12.67 -3.20 -20.23
CA VAL A 147 12.39 -2.58 -18.94
C VAL A 147 11.52 -1.35 -19.16
N GLN A 148 10.36 -1.34 -18.50
CA GLN A 148 9.38 -0.26 -18.67
C GLN A 148 9.74 0.97 -17.81
N LEU A 149 9.21 2.13 -18.22
CA LEU A 149 9.40 3.41 -17.53
C LEU A 149 10.88 3.74 -17.26
N PRO A 150 11.73 3.84 -18.30
CA PRO A 150 13.17 4.01 -18.12
C PRO A 150 13.56 5.34 -17.46
N ASP A 151 12.67 6.33 -17.38
CA ASP A 151 12.97 7.61 -16.71
C ASP A 151 12.58 7.65 -15.23
N GLU A 152 11.73 6.71 -14.78
CA GLU A 152 11.14 6.74 -13.43
C GLU A 152 12.08 6.08 -12.39
N TYR A 153 13.12 6.83 -12.03
CA TYR A 153 14.13 6.50 -11.01
C TYR A 153 14.29 7.60 -9.95
N ASP A 154 13.27 8.47 -9.81
CA ASP A 154 13.28 9.62 -8.91
C ASP A 154 13.61 9.21 -7.46
N GLN A 155 13.25 7.99 -7.05
CA GLN A 155 13.60 7.48 -5.73
C GLN A 155 15.11 7.36 -5.49
N ILE A 156 15.90 6.93 -6.48
CA ILE A 156 17.37 6.89 -6.37
C ILE A 156 17.90 8.30 -6.16
N PHE A 157 17.39 9.25 -6.97
CA PHE A 157 17.79 10.64 -6.86
C PHE A 157 17.50 11.20 -5.46
N HIS A 158 16.27 11.06 -4.96
CA HIS A 158 15.89 11.58 -3.64
C HIS A 158 16.73 11.01 -2.49
N ASP A 159 17.18 9.76 -2.61
CA ASP A 159 18.01 9.13 -1.59
C ASP A 159 19.45 9.60 -1.65
N LEU A 160 19.99 9.78 -2.86
CA LEU A 160 21.38 10.16 -3.03
C LEU A 160 21.61 11.69 -2.90
N GLU A 161 20.57 12.50 -3.11
CA GLU A 161 20.68 13.94 -3.19
C GLU A 161 21.33 14.62 -1.98
N PRO A 162 20.96 14.29 -0.73
CA PRO A 162 21.57 14.91 0.44
C PRO A 162 23.08 14.68 0.55
N PHE A 163 23.64 13.67 -0.11
CA PHE A 163 25.08 13.38 -0.08
C PHE A 163 25.85 14.17 -1.14
N TRP A 164 25.20 14.66 -2.19
CA TRP A 164 25.84 15.45 -3.24
C TRP A 164 26.42 16.77 -2.71
N GLY A 165 25.81 17.33 -1.67
CA GLY A 165 26.29 18.54 -1.00
C GLY A 165 27.40 18.32 0.01
N LEU A 166 27.89 17.08 0.19
CA LEU A 166 29.03 16.79 1.04
C LEU A 166 30.32 16.65 0.23
N GLU A 167 31.42 17.07 0.84
CA GLU A 167 32.77 16.91 0.30
C GLU A 167 33.05 15.41 0.03
N PRO A 168 33.47 15.02 -1.19
CA PRO A 168 33.75 13.62 -1.52
C PRO A 168 34.72 12.94 -0.55
N SER A 169 35.75 13.67 -0.09
CA SER A 169 36.73 13.13 0.86
C SER A 169 36.10 12.74 2.21
N ASP A 170 35.08 13.46 2.66
CA ASP A 170 34.36 13.15 3.91
C ASP A 170 33.38 11.98 3.73
N LEU A 171 32.79 11.82 2.55
CA LEU A 171 32.01 10.61 2.23
C LEU A 171 32.89 9.36 2.29
N PHE A 172 34.12 9.41 1.77
CA PHE A 172 35.07 8.29 1.86
C PHE A 172 35.44 7.95 3.31
N LYS A 173 35.73 8.96 4.14
CA LYS A 173 35.99 8.74 5.58
C LYS A 173 34.77 8.12 6.26
N THR A 174 33.59 8.65 5.97
CA THR A 174 32.32 8.15 6.53
C THR A 174 32.06 6.70 6.11
N GLN A 175 32.34 6.35 4.85
CA GLN A 175 32.26 4.98 4.35
C GLN A 175 33.22 4.06 5.12
N ALA A 176 34.48 4.45 5.31
CA ALA A 176 35.46 3.67 6.07
C ALA A 176 35.03 3.48 7.54
N GLU A 177 34.48 4.52 8.19
CA GLU A 177 33.90 4.42 9.53
C GLU A 177 32.73 3.43 9.57
N LEU A 178 31.82 3.52 8.59
CA LEU A 178 30.61 2.70 8.49
C LEU A 178 30.92 1.21 8.29
N GLU A 179 31.97 0.88 7.54
CA GLU A 179 32.43 -0.51 7.33
C GLU A 179 32.91 -1.21 8.61
N THR A 180 33.23 -0.43 9.64
CA THR A 180 33.66 -0.95 10.96
C THR A 180 32.57 -0.92 12.02
N ARG A 181 31.40 -0.33 11.69
CA ARG A 181 30.29 -0.19 12.63
C ARG A 181 29.63 -1.55 12.87
N ILE A 182 29.41 -1.88 14.15
CA ILE A 182 28.69 -3.10 14.53
C ILE A 182 27.33 -3.18 13.82
N ASP A 183 27.02 -4.37 13.33
CA ASP A 183 25.86 -4.70 12.51
C ASP A 183 25.87 -3.98 11.15
N SER A 184 27.01 -4.05 10.44
CA SER A 184 27.13 -3.63 9.04
C SER A 184 27.89 -4.66 8.20
N TYR A 185 27.62 -4.68 6.90
CA TYR A 185 28.40 -5.43 5.92
C TYR A 185 28.44 -4.71 4.58
N THR A 186 29.49 -4.94 3.80
CA THR A 186 29.71 -4.28 2.51
C THR A 186 29.69 -5.30 1.40
N ILE A 187 28.80 -5.11 0.42
CA ILE A 187 28.86 -5.78 -0.87
C ILE A 187 29.56 -4.86 -1.86
N GLY A 188 30.41 -5.40 -2.70
CA GLY A 188 31.05 -4.61 -3.73
C GLY A 188 31.93 -5.40 -4.66
N LYS A 189 32.63 -4.68 -5.52
CA LYS A 189 33.60 -5.18 -6.48
C LYS A 189 34.77 -4.19 -6.54
N GLN A 190 35.99 -4.71 -6.63
CA GLN A 190 37.21 -3.91 -6.75
C GLN A 190 38.18 -4.55 -7.74
N ASP A 191 38.91 -3.74 -8.50
CA ASP A 191 40.03 -4.18 -9.33
C ASP A 191 39.69 -5.34 -10.29
N GLY A 192 38.46 -5.32 -10.82
CA GLY A 192 37.98 -6.33 -11.76
C GLY A 192 37.48 -7.64 -11.12
N SER A 193 37.39 -7.73 -9.78
CA SER A 193 36.84 -8.89 -9.07
C SER A 193 35.37 -9.16 -9.42
N ASP A 194 34.83 -10.29 -9.00
CA ASP A 194 33.38 -10.48 -8.99
C ASP A 194 32.75 -9.69 -7.81
N VAL A 195 31.43 -9.51 -7.86
CA VAL A 195 30.67 -8.91 -6.75
C VAL A 195 30.59 -9.89 -5.59
N ASP A 196 31.08 -9.50 -4.42
CA ASP A 196 31.05 -10.32 -3.21
C ASP A 196 30.94 -9.45 -1.94
N VAL A 197 30.85 -10.10 -0.77
CA VAL A 197 31.00 -9.45 0.54
C VAL A 197 32.46 -9.08 0.74
N LEU A 198 32.75 -7.78 0.77
CA LEU A 198 34.11 -7.25 0.91
C LEU A 198 34.55 -7.17 2.38
N THR A 199 33.62 -6.86 3.28
CA THR A 199 33.88 -6.76 4.72
C THR A 199 32.57 -6.82 5.52
N TYR A 200 32.66 -7.12 6.81
CA TYR A 200 31.54 -7.09 7.74
C TYR A 200 32.03 -6.81 9.17
N ALA A 201 31.15 -6.25 9.99
CA ALA A 201 31.38 -5.96 11.39
C ALA A 201 30.22 -6.50 12.23
N PHE A 202 30.25 -7.80 12.53
CA PHE A 202 29.21 -8.48 13.30
C PHE A 202 29.71 -8.95 14.66
N THR A 203 28.81 -9.01 15.63
CA THR A 203 29.09 -9.74 16.88
C THR A 203 29.27 -11.23 16.61
N GLU A 204 30.14 -11.89 17.38
CA GLU A 204 30.40 -13.33 17.28
C GLU A 204 29.10 -14.17 17.29
N GLY A 205 29.04 -15.18 16.43
CA GLY A 205 27.87 -16.07 16.29
C GLY A 205 26.69 -15.49 15.51
N ARG A 206 26.76 -14.24 15.00
CA ARG A 206 25.66 -13.60 14.25
C ARG A 206 25.82 -13.63 12.74
N TYR A 207 26.96 -14.09 12.21
CA TYR A 207 27.30 -14.00 10.79
C TYR A 207 26.23 -14.60 9.86
N ASP A 208 25.88 -15.88 10.04
CA ASP A 208 24.93 -16.57 9.16
C ASP A 208 23.55 -15.91 9.12
N GLN A 209 23.13 -15.35 10.25
CA GLN A 209 21.86 -14.63 10.37
C GLN A 209 21.91 -13.31 9.60
N LEU A 210 22.91 -12.47 9.87
CA LEU A 210 22.96 -11.10 9.39
C LEU A 210 23.39 -11.00 7.91
N ILE A 211 24.15 -11.98 7.41
CA ILE A 211 24.60 -11.98 6.01
C ILE A 211 23.57 -12.59 5.04
N ALA A 212 22.50 -13.22 5.55
CA ALA A 212 21.58 -14.00 4.72
C ALA A 212 20.97 -13.22 3.55
N GLY A 213 20.70 -11.93 3.75
CA GLY A 213 20.15 -11.07 2.70
C GLY A 213 21.13 -10.74 1.57
N SER A 214 22.45 -10.72 1.86
CA SER A 214 23.48 -10.40 0.86
C SER A 214 23.50 -11.43 -0.27
N LYS A 215 23.29 -12.72 0.05
CA LYS A 215 23.31 -13.82 -0.92
C LYS A 215 22.35 -13.59 -2.08
N LYS A 216 21.15 -13.07 -1.80
CA LYS A 216 20.14 -12.77 -2.82
C LYS A 216 20.50 -11.55 -3.65
N ILE A 217 21.11 -10.54 -3.03
CA ILE A 217 21.57 -9.33 -3.73
C ILE A 217 22.74 -9.71 -4.67
N ILE A 218 23.73 -10.46 -4.17
CA ILE A 218 24.88 -10.92 -4.96
C ILE A 218 24.42 -11.79 -6.14
N ALA A 219 23.47 -12.71 -5.92
CA ALA A 219 22.93 -13.56 -6.98
C ALA A 219 22.16 -12.79 -8.08
N LEU A 220 21.62 -11.60 -7.76
CA LEU A 220 21.04 -10.71 -8.77
C LEU A 220 22.13 -9.94 -9.50
N LEU A 221 23.07 -9.35 -8.75
CA LEU A 221 24.15 -8.55 -9.32
C LEU A 221 25.11 -9.36 -10.18
N SER A 222 25.28 -10.66 -9.92
CA SER A 222 26.18 -11.54 -10.69
C SER A 222 25.81 -11.62 -12.18
N GLU A 223 24.56 -11.36 -12.54
CA GLU A 223 24.10 -11.34 -13.94
C GLU A 223 24.61 -10.12 -14.71
N ILE A 224 24.83 -9.02 -14.00
CA ILE A 224 25.23 -7.73 -14.57
C ILE A 224 26.61 -7.25 -14.11
N GLN A 225 27.32 -8.01 -13.27
CA GLN A 225 28.58 -7.60 -12.63
C GLN A 225 29.72 -7.23 -13.60
N HIS A 226 29.66 -7.72 -14.84
CA HIS A 226 30.60 -7.38 -15.90
C HIS A 226 30.34 -6.00 -16.52
N LEU A 227 29.16 -5.41 -16.26
CA LEU A 227 28.75 -4.07 -16.71
C LEU A 227 28.89 -3.02 -15.61
N LEU A 228 29.10 -3.43 -14.35
CA LEU A 228 29.18 -2.55 -13.20
C LEU A 228 30.60 -1.97 -13.02
N PRO A 229 30.73 -0.71 -12.60
CA PRO A 229 32.01 -0.16 -12.12
C PRO A 229 32.36 -0.75 -10.75
N ASP A 230 33.55 -0.44 -10.26
CA ASP A 230 33.89 -0.70 -8.87
C ASP A 230 32.98 0.11 -7.93
N PHE A 231 32.53 -0.53 -6.85
CA PHE A 231 31.67 0.09 -5.85
C PHE A 231 31.78 -0.63 -4.51
N ARG A 232 31.42 0.07 -3.42
CA ARG A 232 31.38 -0.46 -2.05
C ARG A 232 30.09 -0.02 -1.37
N MET A 233 29.12 -0.93 -1.28
CA MET A 233 27.79 -0.65 -0.75
C MET A 233 27.69 -1.23 0.67
N THR A 234 27.79 -0.38 1.71
CA THR A 234 27.58 -0.83 3.10
C THR A 234 26.11 -0.82 3.47
N ILE A 235 25.62 -1.95 3.96
CA ILE A 235 24.21 -2.26 4.12
C ILE A 235 23.93 -2.59 5.60
N SER A 236 22.83 -2.05 6.13
CA SER A 236 22.27 -2.53 7.39
C SER A 236 21.63 -3.91 7.21
N PRO A 237 21.95 -4.91 8.04
CA PRO A 237 21.36 -6.24 7.96
C PRO A 237 19.93 -6.30 8.52
N HIS A 238 19.43 -5.21 9.12
CA HIS A 238 18.14 -5.17 9.82
C HIS A 238 16.99 -4.69 8.92
N ASP A 239 15.76 -5.03 9.30
CA ASP A 239 14.55 -4.66 8.54
C ASP A 239 14.34 -3.13 8.49
N GLY A 240 14.40 -2.47 9.65
CA GLY A 240 14.07 -1.05 9.78
C GLY A 240 15.25 -0.11 9.47
N PRO A 241 14.99 1.14 9.05
CA PRO A 241 16.01 2.16 8.95
C PRO A 241 16.55 2.58 10.32
N ASN A 242 17.76 3.13 10.35
CA ASN A 242 18.49 3.45 11.58
C ASN A 242 19.14 4.86 11.57
N PHE A 243 19.11 5.56 10.43
CA PHE A 243 19.74 6.88 10.29
C PHE A 243 18.73 8.02 10.23
N LEU A 244 18.25 8.44 11.41
CA LEU A 244 17.39 9.61 11.56
C LEU A 244 18.14 10.88 11.10
N SER A 245 17.50 11.63 10.20
CA SER A 245 18.03 12.90 9.70
C SER A 245 17.81 14.03 10.70
N ASP A 246 18.73 14.98 10.74
CA ASP A 246 18.45 16.32 11.25
C ASP A 246 18.00 17.22 10.10
N TRP A 247 16.95 18.02 10.29
CA TRP A 247 16.40 18.87 9.24
C TRP A 247 17.36 19.97 8.78
N GLU A 248 18.08 20.62 9.70
CA GLU A 248 19.01 21.71 9.35
C GLU A 248 20.18 21.16 8.56
N ILE A 249 20.73 20.01 8.97
CA ILE A 249 21.82 19.33 8.25
C ILE A 249 21.35 18.91 6.87
N LYS A 250 20.19 18.22 6.76
CA LYS A 250 19.67 17.76 5.46
C LYS A 250 19.34 18.94 4.54
N ARG A 251 18.80 20.04 5.08
CA ARG A 251 18.55 21.25 4.30
C ARG A 251 19.86 21.84 3.77
N ALA A 252 20.87 22.01 4.63
CA ALA A 252 22.15 22.57 4.24
C ALA A 252 22.84 21.76 3.14
N THR A 253 22.83 20.42 3.23
CA THR A 253 23.43 19.58 2.19
C THR A 253 22.63 19.59 0.89
N LEU A 254 21.29 19.64 0.95
CA LEU A 254 20.46 19.82 -0.24
C LEU A 254 20.69 21.18 -0.93
N GLU A 255 20.84 22.25 -0.15
CA GLU A 255 21.17 23.59 -0.66
C GLU A 255 22.54 23.61 -1.35
N ALA A 256 23.55 22.98 -0.73
CA ALA A 256 24.87 22.84 -1.33
C ALA A 256 24.83 21.99 -2.62
N ALA A 257 24.09 20.87 -2.63
CA ALA A 257 23.90 20.04 -3.82
C ALA A 257 23.26 20.84 -4.97
N ALA A 258 22.20 21.60 -4.68
CA ALA A 258 21.53 22.45 -5.66
C ALA A 258 22.43 23.56 -6.20
N ALA A 259 23.29 24.14 -5.35
CA ALA A 259 24.29 25.13 -5.72
C ALA A 259 25.52 24.53 -6.44
N LYS A 260 25.61 23.19 -6.53
CA LYS A 260 26.78 22.46 -7.04
C LYS A 260 28.07 22.79 -6.27
N THR A 261 27.95 22.93 -4.95
CA THR A 261 29.05 23.16 -4.00
C THR A 261 29.09 22.05 -2.95
N TYR A 262 30.12 22.06 -2.09
CA TYR A 262 30.30 21.08 -1.03
C TYR A 262 30.38 21.74 0.34
N LEU A 263 29.95 20.99 1.35
CA LEU A 263 30.15 21.26 2.76
C LEU A 263 31.09 20.20 3.33
N GLU A 264 32.09 20.66 4.06
CA GLU A 264 32.92 19.80 4.91
C GLU A 264 32.11 19.36 6.12
N ARG A 265 32.33 18.13 6.60
CA ARG A 265 31.59 17.52 7.72
C ARG A 265 31.63 18.40 8.98
N GLU A 266 32.76 19.05 9.25
CA GLU A 266 32.99 19.90 10.41
C GLU A 266 32.22 21.23 10.36
N THR A 267 31.82 21.65 9.15
CA THR A 267 31.07 22.91 8.92
C THR A 267 29.57 22.74 8.99
N LEU A 268 29.08 21.49 9.10
CA LEU A 268 27.66 21.19 9.14
C LEU A 268 26.98 21.80 10.37
N PRO A 269 25.68 22.16 10.26
CA PRO A 269 24.88 22.59 11.41
C PRO A 269 24.96 21.59 12.57
N LYS A 270 25.03 22.10 13.80
CA LYS A 270 25.08 21.24 14.99
C LYS A 270 23.69 20.74 15.35
N VAL A 271 23.60 19.46 15.69
CA VAL A 271 22.39 18.86 16.28
C VAL A 271 22.13 19.47 17.66
N THR A 272 21.02 20.19 17.81
CA THR A 272 20.65 20.91 19.04
C THR A 272 19.60 20.20 19.88
N SER A 273 18.89 19.22 19.31
CA SER A 273 17.78 18.52 19.97
C SER A 273 17.70 17.06 19.52
N SER A 274 16.83 16.29 20.18
CA SER A 274 16.57 14.87 19.88
C SER A 274 15.09 14.65 19.56
N GLY A 275 14.79 13.51 18.96
CA GLY A 275 13.42 13.07 18.68
C GLY A 275 13.05 13.14 17.22
N TRP A 276 11.97 12.45 16.84
CA TRP A 276 11.51 12.31 15.46
C TRP A 276 11.25 13.63 14.76
N ILE A 277 10.72 14.60 15.51
CA ILE A 277 10.41 15.93 14.97
C ILE A 277 11.66 16.66 14.47
N THR A 278 12.87 16.28 14.90
CA THR A 278 14.13 16.90 14.45
C THR A 278 14.36 16.79 12.95
N ALA A 279 13.86 15.73 12.33
CA ALA A 279 13.89 15.52 10.88
C ALA A 279 12.87 16.39 10.11
N CYS A 280 11.92 17.00 10.81
CA CYS A 280 10.84 17.75 10.19
C CYS A 280 11.13 19.24 10.00
N PRO A 281 10.64 19.84 8.89
CA PRO A 281 10.71 21.28 8.67
C PRO A 281 10.11 22.09 9.83
N PRO A 282 10.67 23.25 10.21
CA PRO A 282 10.22 24.04 11.37
C PRO A 282 8.75 24.45 11.31
N ARG A 283 8.21 24.61 10.09
CA ARG A 283 6.80 24.98 9.85
C ARG A 283 5.89 23.78 9.61
N SER A 284 6.37 22.54 9.70
CA SER A 284 5.56 21.34 9.50
C SER A 284 4.48 21.20 10.57
N LEU A 285 3.47 20.38 10.30
CA LEU A 285 2.41 20.10 11.29
C LEU A 285 2.99 19.40 12.53
N ALA A 286 3.93 18.48 12.33
CA ALA A 286 4.62 17.77 13.41
C ALA A 286 5.42 18.67 14.37
N ARG A 287 5.91 19.83 13.90
CA ARG A 287 6.58 20.82 14.76
C ARG A 287 5.61 21.71 15.53
N ARG A 288 4.37 21.86 15.05
CA ARG A 288 3.33 22.70 15.67
C ARG A 288 2.50 21.95 16.70
N ILE A 289 2.35 20.64 16.53
CA ILE A 289 1.60 19.77 17.45
C ILE A 289 2.63 19.01 18.30
N PRO A 290 2.76 19.30 19.60
CA PRO A 290 3.64 18.54 20.48
C PRO A 290 3.26 17.06 20.48
N ILE A 291 4.25 16.18 20.33
CA ILE A 291 4.04 14.74 20.48
C ILE A 291 3.83 14.45 21.97
N ASN A 292 2.60 14.11 22.33
CA ASN A 292 2.24 13.60 23.65
C ASN A 292 1.58 12.24 23.48
N LEU A 293 2.37 11.17 23.58
CA LEU A 293 1.92 9.79 23.38
C LEU A 293 1.02 9.25 24.50
N ASP A 294 0.79 10.03 25.57
CA ASP A 294 -0.15 9.67 26.65
C ASP A 294 -1.57 10.17 26.35
N ILE A 295 -1.74 11.03 25.34
CA ILE A 295 -3.03 11.50 24.86
C ILE A 295 -3.30 10.86 23.49
N PRO A 296 -4.41 10.13 23.32
CA PRO A 296 -4.77 9.56 22.03
C PRO A 296 -4.86 10.64 20.94
N PHE A 297 -4.31 10.35 19.76
CA PHE A 297 -4.46 11.25 18.61
C PHE A 297 -5.94 11.30 18.20
N ALA A 298 -6.52 12.51 18.19
CA ALA A 298 -7.93 12.70 17.91
C ALA A 298 -8.26 12.32 16.45
N PRO A 299 -9.30 11.51 16.20
CA PRO A 299 -9.72 11.18 14.85
C PRO A 299 -10.32 12.41 14.14
N SER A 300 -10.11 12.50 12.83
CA SER A 300 -10.79 13.49 11.99
C SER A 300 -12.30 13.17 11.92
N SER A 301 -13.14 14.19 12.04
CA SER A 301 -14.58 14.08 11.78
C SER A 301 -14.94 14.11 10.30
N LYS A 302 -14.00 14.53 9.44
CA LYS A 302 -14.19 14.64 8.01
C LYS A 302 -13.77 13.37 7.31
N LYS A 303 -14.53 12.96 6.29
CA LYS A 303 -14.17 11.86 5.40
C LYS A 303 -13.09 12.32 4.43
N THR A 304 -12.01 11.55 4.37
CA THR A 304 -10.87 11.80 3.48
C THR A 304 -10.42 10.52 2.80
N PHE A 305 -9.84 10.64 1.60
CA PHE A 305 -9.26 9.54 0.84
C PHE A 305 -7.88 9.94 0.33
N ILE A 306 -6.97 8.99 0.20
CA ILE A 306 -5.63 9.27 -0.33
C ILE A 306 -5.70 9.53 -1.84
N TYR A 307 -5.25 10.70 -2.31
CA TYR A 307 -4.99 10.93 -3.75
C TYR A 307 -3.49 10.92 -4.10
N ASN A 308 -2.61 11.12 -3.10
CA ASN A 308 -1.17 11.02 -3.26
C ASN A 308 -0.57 10.22 -2.09
N HIS A 309 -0.37 8.91 -2.32
CA HIS A 309 0.06 7.99 -1.27
C HIS A 309 1.47 8.30 -0.75
N ARG A 310 2.39 8.74 -1.60
CA ARG A 310 3.76 9.12 -1.19
C ARG A 310 3.74 10.30 -0.22
N GLN A 311 2.90 11.31 -0.45
CA GLN A 311 2.76 12.44 0.46
C GLN A 311 2.17 12.02 1.80
N THR A 312 1.21 11.10 1.80
CA THR A 312 0.57 10.64 3.05
C THR A 312 1.48 9.73 3.88
N MET A 313 2.61 9.26 3.37
CA MET A 313 3.61 8.50 4.15
C MET A 313 4.45 9.39 5.08
N ASP A 314 4.47 10.71 4.88
CA ASP A 314 5.33 11.62 5.63
C ASP A 314 4.74 12.01 7.00
N PRO A 315 5.33 11.58 8.13
CA PRO A 315 4.84 11.91 9.46
C PRO A 315 5.06 13.39 9.82
N CYS A 316 5.88 14.15 9.08
CA CYS A 316 5.97 15.60 9.25
C CYS A 316 4.70 16.33 8.82
N ILE A 317 3.98 15.76 7.85
CA ILE A 317 2.71 16.24 7.32
C ILE A 317 1.54 15.57 8.06
N HIS A 318 1.67 14.29 8.41
CA HIS A 318 0.67 13.48 9.11
C HIS A 318 1.19 12.98 10.48
N PRO A 319 1.15 13.81 11.54
CA PRO A 319 1.73 13.46 12.84
C PRO A 319 1.06 12.26 13.53
N SER A 320 -0.14 11.86 13.10
CA SER A 320 -0.82 10.65 13.58
C SER A 320 0.05 9.40 13.45
N HIS A 321 0.98 9.36 12.48
CA HIS A 321 1.90 8.25 12.29
C HIS A 321 2.78 8.00 13.51
N PHE A 322 3.21 9.05 14.23
CA PHE A 322 3.98 8.91 15.47
C PHE A 322 3.22 8.18 16.58
N TYR A 323 1.89 8.17 16.50
CA TYR A 323 0.98 7.54 17.45
C TYR A 323 0.48 6.18 17.00
N ARG A 324 0.64 5.85 15.71
CA ARG A 324 0.01 4.68 15.08
C ARG A 324 0.99 3.69 14.48
N HIS A 325 2.26 4.04 14.31
CA HIS A 325 3.22 3.15 13.65
C HIS A 325 4.34 2.68 14.59
N GLY A 326 4.62 1.38 14.55
CA GLY A 326 5.59 0.75 15.47
C GLY A 326 7.03 1.23 15.25
N GLN A 327 7.39 1.62 14.03
CA GLN A 327 8.63 2.33 13.70
C GLN A 327 8.91 3.52 14.61
N PHE A 328 7.86 4.29 14.95
CA PHE A 328 8.00 5.50 15.76
C PHE A 328 7.75 5.21 17.25
N LEU A 329 6.70 4.46 17.55
CA LEU A 329 6.32 4.10 18.93
C LEU A 329 7.41 3.31 19.67
N SER A 330 8.20 2.50 18.95
CA SER A 330 9.33 1.76 19.51
C SER A 330 10.41 2.65 20.14
N HIS A 331 10.46 3.93 19.78
CA HIS A 331 11.46 4.88 20.30
C HIS A 331 10.83 6.07 21.03
N ASN A 332 9.57 5.98 21.43
CA ASN A 332 8.83 7.08 22.08
C ASN A 332 8.94 8.39 21.26
N ASN A 333 9.60 9.41 21.80
CA ASN A 333 9.81 10.69 21.14
C ASN A 333 10.84 10.65 20.00
N GLY A 334 11.58 9.56 19.86
CA GLY A 334 12.58 9.32 18.81
C GLY A 334 14.03 9.45 19.29
N PRO A 335 14.98 8.90 18.53
CA PRO A 335 16.40 8.94 18.87
C PRO A 335 17.00 10.34 18.62
N ARG A 336 18.28 10.50 19.00
CA ARG A 336 19.08 11.65 18.56
C ARG A 336 19.37 11.51 17.05
N PRO A 337 19.18 12.54 16.22
CA PRO A 337 19.52 12.47 14.80
C PRO A 337 21.04 12.42 14.59
N GLN A 338 21.46 12.03 13.40
CA GLN A 338 22.87 12.01 13.03
C GLN A 338 23.44 13.42 12.89
N SER A 339 24.72 13.59 13.20
CA SER A 339 25.46 14.85 13.01
C SER A 339 26.05 15.02 11.61
N THR A 340 25.81 14.07 10.70
CA THR A 340 26.16 14.15 9.27
C THR A 340 25.23 13.23 8.48
N MET A 341 25.22 13.34 7.15
CA MET A 341 24.52 12.38 6.28
C MET A 341 25.44 11.16 6.06
N ILE A 342 24.97 9.97 6.42
CA ILE A 342 25.75 8.72 6.32
C ILE A 342 25.18 7.84 5.19
N PRO A 343 25.96 7.49 4.15
CA PRO A 343 25.47 6.79 2.96
C PRO A 343 25.36 5.26 3.18
N GLU A 344 24.62 4.84 4.21
CA GLU A 344 24.31 3.42 4.43
C GLU A 344 23.06 3.01 3.67
N PHE A 345 23.10 1.82 3.10
CA PHE A 345 21.99 1.22 2.40
C PHE A 345 21.11 0.42 3.35
N SER A 346 19.81 0.44 3.11
CA SER A 346 18.85 -0.36 3.88
C SER A 346 17.74 -0.86 2.98
N TYR A 347 17.07 -1.92 3.41
CA TYR A 347 15.95 -2.46 2.65
C TYR A 347 14.71 -1.54 2.65
N CYS A 348 14.57 -0.68 3.67
CA CYS A 348 13.55 0.36 3.69
C CYS A 348 14.03 1.59 4.45
N ALA A 349 13.39 2.73 4.18
CA ALA A 349 13.57 3.96 4.93
C ALA A 349 12.30 4.81 4.89
N THR A 350 11.95 5.46 6.00
CA THR A 350 10.86 6.45 6.00
C THR A 350 11.36 7.80 5.48
N THR A 351 10.47 8.78 5.33
CA THR A 351 10.85 10.15 4.93
C THR A 351 11.75 10.87 5.95
N LEU A 352 11.81 10.38 7.20
CA LEU A 352 12.66 10.94 8.26
C LEU A 352 14.09 10.41 8.24
N HIS A 353 14.31 9.27 7.58
CA HIS A 353 15.61 8.61 7.53
C HIS A 353 16.31 8.92 6.21
N HIS A 354 17.64 8.96 6.23
CA HIS A 354 18.46 9.17 5.02
C HIS A 354 19.21 7.92 4.57
N ASN A 355 18.85 6.73 5.08
CA ASN A 355 19.33 5.48 4.50
C ASN A 355 18.98 5.41 3.00
N ILE A 356 19.88 4.85 2.20
CA ILE A 356 19.69 4.65 0.75
C ILE A 356 18.89 3.37 0.54
N ARG A 357 17.69 3.47 -0.05
CA ARG A 357 16.80 2.31 -0.17
C ARG A 357 17.22 1.43 -1.35
N ILE A 358 17.33 0.13 -1.10
CA ILE A 358 17.60 -0.88 -2.13
C ILE A 358 16.34 -1.65 -2.53
N PRO A 359 16.27 -2.19 -3.77
CA PRO A 359 15.31 -3.22 -4.10
C PRO A 359 15.47 -4.44 -3.20
N VAL A 360 14.34 -5.05 -2.87
CA VAL A 360 14.26 -6.15 -1.92
C VAL A 360 14.04 -7.45 -2.67
N PRO A 361 14.99 -8.40 -2.64
CA PRO A 361 14.85 -9.67 -3.35
C PRO A 361 14.21 -10.79 -2.52
N TYR A 362 13.86 -10.56 -1.25
CA TYR A 362 13.16 -11.57 -0.44
C TYR A 362 11.64 -11.50 -0.64
N GLY A 363 10.94 -12.62 -0.44
CA GLY A 363 9.49 -12.70 -0.66
C GLY A 363 9.07 -12.61 -2.14
N TRP A 364 10.04 -12.58 -3.05
CA TRP A 364 9.83 -12.58 -4.49
C TRP A 364 9.05 -13.79 -4.98
N VAL A 365 8.14 -13.55 -5.92
CA VAL A 365 7.51 -14.59 -6.74
C VAL A 365 7.45 -14.11 -8.19
N GLU A 366 7.72 -15.00 -9.13
CA GLU A 366 7.50 -14.74 -10.55
C GLU A 366 6.00 -14.77 -10.87
N ASP A 367 5.30 -15.78 -10.36
CA ASP A 367 3.84 -15.90 -10.39
C ASP A 367 3.33 -16.62 -9.12
N VAL A 368 2.02 -16.57 -8.86
CA VAL A 368 1.36 -17.40 -7.86
C VAL A 368 1.09 -18.78 -8.46
N THR A 369 1.86 -19.79 -8.05
CA THR A 369 1.74 -21.17 -8.52
C THR A 369 1.50 -22.13 -7.35
N PRO A 370 0.65 -23.16 -7.51
CA PRO A 370 -0.17 -23.49 -8.69
C PRO A 370 -1.29 -22.48 -8.99
N ARG A 371 -1.63 -22.24 -10.27
CA ARG A 371 -2.62 -21.21 -10.67
C ARG A 371 -4.04 -21.51 -10.19
N ASP A 372 -4.40 -22.78 -10.03
CA ASP A 372 -5.67 -23.23 -9.47
C ASP A 372 -5.87 -22.83 -7.99
N GLN A 373 -4.79 -22.46 -7.29
CA GLN A 373 -4.84 -21.92 -5.93
C GLN A 373 -5.07 -20.41 -5.87
N ASP A 374 -5.14 -19.74 -7.02
CA ASP A 374 -5.46 -18.32 -7.15
C ASP A 374 -6.51 -18.12 -8.24
N PRO A 375 -7.78 -18.47 -7.96
CA PRO A 375 -8.89 -18.35 -8.91
C PRO A 375 -9.02 -16.93 -9.46
N ASP A 376 -9.67 -16.79 -10.61
CA ASP A 376 -9.99 -15.47 -11.15
C ASP A 376 -10.89 -14.69 -10.18
N PHE A 377 -10.83 -13.35 -10.24
CA PHE A 377 -11.49 -12.47 -9.27
C PHE A 377 -12.97 -12.80 -9.05
N ASP A 378 -13.69 -13.15 -10.11
CA ASP A 378 -15.12 -13.47 -10.04
C ASP A 378 -15.39 -14.81 -9.34
N ASP A 379 -14.45 -15.76 -9.46
CA ASP A 379 -14.53 -17.11 -8.89
C ASP A 379 -14.07 -17.17 -7.42
N LYS A 380 -13.47 -16.09 -6.91
CA LYS A 380 -13.15 -15.95 -5.49
C LYS A 380 -14.45 -15.83 -4.68
N VAL A 381 -14.54 -16.60 -3.59
CA VAL A 381 -15.79 -16.87 -2.87
C VAL A 381 -15.96 -16.09 -1.56
N ASP A 382 -14.92 -15.41 -1.08
CA ASP A 382 -14.99 -14.61 0.14
C ASP A 382 -14.80 -13.12 -0.16
N ASP A 383 -15.83 -12.34 0.15
CA ASP A 383 -15.90 -10.89 -0.07
C ASP A 383 -15.46 -10.08 1.17
N ARG A 384 -15.00 -10.74 2.23
CA ARG A 384 -14.39 -10.06 3.38
C ARG A 384 -12.97 -9.62 3.02
N LEU A 385 -12.51 -8.54 3.64
CA LEU A 385 -11.12 -8.12 3.54
C LEU A 385 -10.24 -9.00 4.42
N LEU A 386 -9.33 -9.72 3.77
CA LEU A 386 -8.40 -10.63 4.44
C LEU A 386 -7.15 -9.92 4.95
N TRP A 387 -6.80 -10.22 6.20
CA TRP A 387 -5.41 -10.12 6.67
C TRP A 387 -5.07 -11.26 7.64
N ARG A 388 -3.91 -11.88 7.40
CA ARG A 388 -3.29 -12.88 8.28
C ARG A 388 -1.80 -12.62 8.35
N GLY A 389 -1.29 -12.36 9.55
CA GLY A 389 0.13 -12.10 9.79
C GLY A 389 0.49 -12.26 11.26
N SER A 390 1.77 -12.25 11.57
CA SER A 390 2.25 -12.21 12.96
C SER A 390 2.14 -10.81 13.55
N ASN A 391 2.21 -10.70 14.88
CA ASN A 391 2.31 -9.44 15.62
C ASN A 391 3.73 -8.84 15.56
N THR A 392 4.34 -8.81 14.37
CA THR A 392 5.54 -7.99 14.11
C THR A 392 5.15 -6.51 13.96
N GLY A 393 6.13 -5.62 13.90
CA GLY A 393 5.90 -4.17 13.81
C GLY A 393 6.36 -3.40 15.03
N ILE A 394 6.45 -4.06 16.19
CA ILE A 394 7.06 -3.57 17.41
C ILE A 394 7.40 -4.77 18.31
N PHE A 395 8.36 -4.62 19.21
CA PHE A 395 8.55 -5.58 20.31
C PHE A 395 7.54 -5.28 21.43
N HIS A 396 6.76 -6.27 21.84
CA HIS A 396 5.67 -6.12 22.80
C HIS A 396 6.18 -6.38 24.22
N ALA A 397 6.49 -5.32 24.94
CA ALA A 397 6.85 -5.38 26.36
C ALA A 397 6.05 -4.35 27.16
N SER A 398 5.97 -4.54 28.48
CA SER A 398 5.35 -3.60 29.41
C SER A 398 6.00 -2.20 29.37
N SER A 399 7.24 -2.10 28.91
CA SER A 399 7.98 -0.86 28.69
C SER A 399 7.74 -0.19 27.33
N THR A 400 6.95 -0.80 26.44
CA THR A 400 6.74 -0.32 25.06
C THR A 400 5.29 0.05 24.79
N ARG A 401 5.06 0.94 23.82
CA ARG A 401 3.73 1.47 23.47
C ARG A 401 3.03 0.66 22.38
N TRP A 402 3.08 -0.67 22.45
CA TRP A 402 2.61 -1.56 21.38
C TRP A 402 1.10 -1.53 21.13
N LYS A 403 0.27 -1.16 22.11
CA LYS A 403 -1.21 -1.17 22.00
C LYS A 403 -1.79 -0.31 20.86
N ASP A 404 -1.01 0.70 20.43
CA ASP A 404 -1.38 1.61 19.34
C ASP A 404 -0.55 1.37 18.08
N SER A 405 0.30 0.33 18.05
CA SER A 405 1.02 -0.04 16.84
C SER A 405 0.06 -0.46 15.73
N HIS A 406 0.40 -0.13 14.49
CA HIS A 406 -0.44 -0.32 13.30
C HIS A 406 -1.09 -1.71 13.18
N ARG A 407 -0.40 -2.80 13.52
CA ARG A 407 -0.99 -4.15 13.44
C ARG A 407 -1.95 -4.44 14.60
N ASP A 408 -1.56 -4.08 15.81
CA ASP A 408 -2.41 -4.15 17.01
C ASP A 408 -3.68 -3.32 16.86
N PHE A 409 -3.53 -2.11 16.31
CA PHE A 409 -4.60 -1.19 16.00
C PHE A 409 -5.52 -1.74 14.90
N LEU A 410 -4.96 -2.34 13.84
CA LEU A 410 -5.72 -3.01 12.79
C LEU A 410 -6.58 -4.14 13.33
N VAL A 411 -5.96 -5.10 14.03
CA VAL A 411 -6.68 -6.28 14.55
C VAL A 411 -7.72 -5.84 15.57
N ARG A 412 -7.40 -4.91 16.47
CA ARG A 412 -8.36 -4.36 17.44
C ARG A 412 -9.54 -3.66 16.76
N THR A 413 -9.27 -2.74 15.84
CA THR A 413 -10.32 -1.91 15.20
C THR A 413 -11.29 -2.74 14.37
N THR A 414 -10.79 -3.77 13.71
CA THR A 414 -11.59 -4.63 12.81
C THR A 414 -12.32 -5.76 13.54
N ASN A 415 -11.98 -6.00 14.82
CA ASN A 415 -12.68 -6.95 15.70
C ASN A 415 -13.44 -6.25 16.85
N ASP A 416 -13.48 -4.92 16.87
CA ASP A 416 -14.25 -4.14 17.84
C ASP A 416 -15.75 -4.15 17.46
N PHE A 417 -16.61 -4.64 18.35
CA PHE A 417 -18.05 -4.70 18.11
C PHE A 417 -18.82 -3.57 18.80
N ASP A 418 -18.13 -2.73 19.57
CA ASP A 418 -18.76 -1.73 20.41
C ASP A 418 -19.00 -0.40 19.70
N GLY A 419 -20.22 0.11 19.87
CA GLY A 419 -20.65 1.40 19.36
C GLY A 419 -21.01 1.40 17.88
N SER A 420 -20.69 2.49 17.19
CA SER A 420 -21.05 2.71 15.79
C SER A 420 -19.94 3.48 15.08
N LEU A 421 -19.93 3.38 13.76
CA LEU A 421 -19.08 4.16 12.87
C LEU A 421 -19.94 4.85 11.82
N ASP A 422 -19.46 5.98 11.31
CA ASP A 422 -20.05 6.64 10.16
C ASP A 422 -19.38 6.12 8.88
N MET A 423 -20.16 5.60 7.93
CA MET A 423 -19.67 5.00 6.70
C MET A 423 -20.21 5.73 5.48
N LEU A 424 -19.34 6.10 4.55
CA LEU A 424 -19.71 6.70 3.28
C LEU A 424 -20.18 5.59 2.33
N MET A 425 -21.47 5.56 2.03
CA MET A 425 -22.04 4.48 1.21
C MET A 425 -21.76 4.69 -0.28
N PRO A 426 -21.61 3.58 -1.05
CA PRO A 426 -21.48 3.67 -2.49
C PRO A 426 -22.74 4.23 -3.15
N THR A 427 -22.54 4.78 -4.35
CA THR A 427 -23.59 5.12 -5.29
C THR A 427 -23.38 4.30 -6.56
N ASN A 428 -24.45 3.85 -7.22
CA ASN A 428 -24.32 2.98 -8.39
C ASN A 428 -23.59 3.64 -9.59
N LYS A 429 -23.54 4.97 -9.62
CA LYS A 429 -22.97 5.79 -10.70
C LYS A 429 -22.39 7.08 -10.14
N ASP A 430 -21.48 7.70 -10.88
CA ASP A 430 -20.88 9.00 -10.57
C ASP A 430 -21.77 10.20 -10.95
N ASP A 431 -23.06 9.96 -11.22
CA ASP A 431 -24.04 10.95 -11.69
C ASP A 431 -24.89 11.58 -10.58
N ARG A 432 -24.67 11.18 -9.33
CA ARG A 432 -25.42 11.61 -8.15
C ARG A 432 -24.51 11.92 -6.98
N SER A 433 -25.03 12.72 -6.06
CA SER A 433 -24.36 13.04 -4.80
C SER A 433 -24.18 11.78 -3.94
N VAL A 434 -23.01 11.65 -3.31
CA VAL A 434 -22.70 10.57 -2.35
C VAL A 434 -23.50 10.71 -1.05
N GLY A 435 -23.90 11.93 -0.70
CA GLY A 435 -24.68 12.21 0.49
C GLY A 435 -23.87 12.09 1.79
N ASN A 436 -24.56 12.30 2.91
CA ASN A 436 -23.95 12.21 4.23
C ASN A 436 -23.63 10.74 4.59
N PRO A 437 -22.56 10.49 5.35
CA PRO A 437 -22.26 9.17 5.89
C PRO A 437 -23.42 8.58 6.69
N ARG A 438 -23.60 7.26 6.63
CA ARG A 438 -24.58 6.52 7.43
C ARG A 438 -23.93 5.97 8.69
N LYS A 439 -24.60 6.17 9.82
CA LYS A 439 -24.21 5.59 11.09
C LYS A 439 -24.60 4.12 11.17
N LEU A 440 -23.63 3.24 11.35
CA LEU A 440 -23.80 1.79 11.36
C LEU A 440 -23.16 1.16 12.59
N LYS A 441 -23.78 0.10 13.12
CA LYS A 441 -23.27 -0.61 14.30
C LYS A 441 -22.04 -1.45 13.94
N LYS A 442 -20.97 -1.32 14.72
CA LYS A 442 -19.74 -2.10 14.47
C LYS A 442 -19.98 -3.60 14.60
N SER A 443 -20.82 -4.02 15.55
CA SER A 443 -21.23 -5.42 15.73
C SER A 443 -21.90 -6.07 14.52
N VAL A 444 -22.37 -5.28 13.55
CA VAL A 444 -22.89 -5.78 12.27
C VAL A 444 -21.83 -5.68 11.19
N ILE A 445 -21.18 -4.52 11.06
CA ILE A 445 -20.26 -4.25 9.94
C ILE A 445 -18.96 -5.05 10.06
N ASN A 446 -18.30 -5.00 11.21
CA ASN A 446 -16.97 -5.59 11.35
C ASN A 446 -16.92 -7.12 11.07
N PRO A 447 -17.80 -7.97 11.66
CA PRO A 447 -17.74 -9.41 11.38
C PRO A 447 -18.17 -9.76 9.94
N THR A 448 -18.97 -8.91 9.29
CA THR A 448 -19.39 -9.11 7.89
C THR A 448 -18.35 -8.62 6.89
N PHE A 449 -17.49 -7.65 7.25
CA PHE A 449 -16.56 -7.00 6.32
C PHE A 449 -15.14 -7.53 6.43
N PHE A 450 -14.72 -8.00 7.61
CA PHE A 450 -13.31 -8.30 7.85
C PHE A 450 -13.09 -9.76 8.19
N ASP A 451 -12.03 -10.30 7.59
CA ASP A 451 -11.38 -11.47 8.10
C ASP A 451 -9.93 -11.15 8.49
N ILE A 452 -9.76 -10.55 9.66
CA ILE A 452 -8.48 -10.00 10.13
C ILE A 452 -8.14 -10.57 11.50
N ALA A 453 -6.98 -11.24 11.58
CA ALA A 453 -6.51 -11.88 12.80
C ALA A 453 -5.01 -12.06 12.77
N PHE A 454 -4.40 -12.16 13.96
CA PHE A 454 -3.02 -12.64 14.05
C PHE A 454 -2.96 -14.13 13.75
N SER A 455 -1.80 -14.56 13.24
CA SER A 455 -1.57 -15.94 12.82
C SER A 455 -0.69 -16.69 13.81
N LYS A 456 -1.04 -17.96 14.07
CA LYS A 456 -0.37 -18.88 14.99
C LYS A 456 -0.44 -18.39 16.43
N GLU A 457 0.70 -18.04 17.01
CA GLU A 457 0.89 -17.69 18.42
C GLU A 457 1.65 -16.36 18.52
N PRO A 458 1.56 -15.64 19.66
CA PRO A 458 2.31 -14.42 19.89
C PRO A 458 3.82 -14.59 19.69
N ILE A 459 4.42 -13.70 18.90
CA ILE A 459 5.87 -13.59 18.74
C ILE A 459 6.33 -12.17 19.06
N SER A 460 7.64 -11.93 19.17
CA SER A 460 8.16 -10.57 19.40
C SER A 460 7.58 -9.91 20.66
N CYS A 461 7.46 -10.65 21.75
CA CYS A 461 6.88 -10.21 23.02
C CYS A 461 7.75 -10.67 24.20
N SER A 462 7.69 -9.92 25.31
CA SER A 462 8.28 -10.35 26.58
C SER A 462 7.42 -11.42 27.26
N LYS A 463 8.04 -12.21 28.15
CA LYS A 463 7.38 -13.35 28.82
C LYS A 463 6.10 -12.96 29.57
N ASP A 464 6.05 -11.75 30.12
CA ASP A 464 4.90 -11.19 30.84
C ASP A 464 3.78 -10.69 29.90
N VAL A 465 4.09 -10.34 28.65
CA VAL A 465 3.14 -9.73 27.72
C VAL A 465 2.58 -10.76 26.72
N CYS A 466 3.33 -11.79 26.34
CA CYS A 466 2.83 -12.80 25.39
C CYS A 466 1.46 -13.41 25.81
N PRO A 467 1.24 -13.82 27.09
CA PRO A 467 -0.07 -14.35 27.50
C PRO A 467 -1.19 -13.30 27.39
N VAL A 468 -0.89 -12.02 27.62
CA VAL A 468 -1.87 -10.93 27.47
C VAL A 468 -2.29 -10.79 26.01
N LEU A 469 -1.34 -10.86 25.07
CA LEU A 469 -1.65 -10.80 23.64
C LEU A 469 -2.51 -11.99 23.19
N GLU A 470 -2.25 -13.17 23.73
CA GLU A 470 -3.04 -14.39 23.47
C GLU A 470 -4.50 -14.22 23.93
N GLU A 471 -4.72 -13.55 25.05
CA GLU A 471 -6.06 -13.32 25.61
C GLU A 471 -6.86 -12.24 24.86
N ILE A 472 -6.23 -11.12 24.50
CA ILE A 472 -6.97 -9.94 23.98
C ILE A 472 -7.16 -9.92 22.46
N TYR A 473 -6.41 -10.74 21.71
CA TYR A 473 -6.49 -10.76 20.25
C TYR A 473 -7.00 -12.09 19.70
N PRO A 474 -7.71 -12.05 18.56
CA PRO A 474 -8.02 -13.26 17.82
C PRO A 474 -6.77 -13.84 17.17
N TRP A 475 -6.36 -15.03 17.60
CA TRP A 475 -5.32 -15.84 16.99
C TRP A 475 -5.94 -16.94 16.14
N ARG A 476 -5.46 -17.10 14.91
CA ARG A 476 -5.96 -18.11 13.97
C ARG A 476 -4.82 -18.91 13.35
N PRO A 477 -5.08 -20.12 12.85
CA PRO A 477 -4.07 -20.91 12.16
C PRO A 477 -3.39 -20.13 11.01
N TYR A 478 -2.19 -20.58 10.67
CA TYR A 478 -1.53 -20.12 9.44
C TYR A 478 -2.38 -20.43 8.21
N MET A 479 -2.60 -19.43 7.38
CA MET A 479 -3.38 -19.54 6.16
C MET A 479 -2.46 -19.84 4.98
N LYS A 480 -2.74 -20.95 4.28
CA LYS A 480 -1.99 -21.33 3.08
C LYS A 480 -2.37 -20.44 1.89
N GLN A 481 -1.56 -20.50 0.82
CA GLN A 481 -1.81 -19.71 -0.38
C GLN A 481 -3.17 -20.01 -1.01
N ALA A 482 -3.56 -21.29 -1.14
CA ALA A 482 -4.88 -21.67 -1.66
C ALA A 482 -6.05 -21.08 -0.86
N GLU A 483 -5.95 -21.07 0.47
CA GLU A 483 -6.99 -20.51 1.34
C GLU A 483 -7.03 -18.98 1.24
N ALA A 484 -5.87 -18.32 1.19
CA ALA A 484 -5.81 -16.87 1.00
C ALA A 484 -6.28 -16.45 -0.40
N GLY A 485 -6.05 -17.31 -1.41
CA GLY A 485 -6.43 -17.09 -2.80
C GLY A 485 -7.94 -17.07 -3.03
N THR A 486 -8.77 -17.54 -2.09
CA THR A 486 -10.23 -17.48 -2.22
C THR A 486 -10.84 -16.11 -1.91
N TYR A 487 -10.05 -15.14 -1.44
CA TYR A 487 -10.54 -13.82 -1.02
C TYR A 487 -10.38 -12.76 -2.11
N ARG A 488 -11.46 -12.03 -2.43
CA ARG A 488 -11.41 -10.94 -3.42
C ARG A 488 -10.57 -9.76 -2.96
N TYR A 489 -10.56 -9.46 -1.66
CA TYR A 489 -9.90 -8.29 -1.10
C TYR A 489 -8.86 -8.70 -0.08
N VAL A 490 -7.63 -8.19 -0.20
CA VAL A 490 -6.53 -8.51 0.73
C VAL A 490 -5.83 -7.24 1.16
N LEU A 491 -5.54 -7.13 2.46
CA LEU A 491 -4.82 -5.99 3.03
C LEU A 491 -3.32 -6.28 3.14
N ASP A 492 -2.53 -5.30 2.72
CA ASP A 492 -1.09 -5.20 2.93
C ASP A 492 -0.81 -4.09 3.96
N VAL A 493 -0.12 -4.46 5.03
CA VAL A 493 0.35 -3.52 6.06
C VAL A 493 1.80 -3.84 6.40
N ASP A 494 2.52 -2.79 6.79
CA ASP A 494 3.90 -2.83 7.24
C ASP A 494 4.14 -3.83 8.37
N GLY A 495 5.40 -4.21 8.58
CA GLY A 495 5.88 -5.00 9.71
C GLY A 495 6.87 -4.20 10.53
N ASN A 496 7.99 -4.83 10.94
CA ASN A 496 9.09 -4.11 11.59
C ASN A 496 9.66 -3.00 10.69
N GLY A 497 9.68 -3.26 9.38
CA GLY A 497 9.86 -2.28 8.32
C GLY A 497 8.67 -2.33 7.35
N TRP A 498 8.91 -2.13 6.06
CA TRP A 498 7.94 -2.36 4.99
C TRP A 498 7.40 -3.81 4.94
N SER A 499 6.31 -4.00 4.19
CA SER A 499 5.75 -5.33 3.93
C SER A 499 6.45 -6.05 2.78
N GLY A 500 7.30 -7.03 3.11
CA GLY A 500 7.85 -7.95 2.11
C GLY A 500 6.86 -8.94 1.48
N ARG A 501 5.56 -8.86 1.81
CA ARG A 501 4.51 -9.68 1.19
C ARG A 501 3.96 -9.05 -0.09
N PHE A 502 4.14 -7.74 -0.27
CA PHE A 502 3.40 -6.98 -1.28
C PHE A 502 3.57 -7.55 -2.69
N LYS A 503 4.79 -7.93 -3.10
CA LYS A 503 5.06 -8.57 -4.40
C LYS A 503 4.14 -9.77 -4.65
N ARG A 504 4.07 -10.71 -3.71
CA ARG A 504 3.21 -11.90 -3.84
C ARG A 504 1.73 -11.53 -3.87
N LEU A 505 1.32 -10.58 -3.02
CA LEU A 505 -0.07 -10.16 -2.93
C LEU A 505 -0.55 -9.50 -4.21
N ILE A 506 0.18 -8.51 -4.73
CA ILE A 506 -0.21 -7.80 -5.95
C ILE A 506 -0.09 -8.66 -7.20
N THR A 507 0.71 -9.74 -7.18
CA THR A 507 0.69 -10.76 -8.24
C THR A 507 -0.58 -11.63 -8.21
N SER A 508 -1.31 -11.74 -7.09
CA SER A 508 -2.54 -12.55 -7.06
C SER A 508 -3.69 -11.94 -7.89
N ASN A 509 -4.77 -12.71 -8.08
CA ASN A 509 -6.00 -12.20 -8.69
C ASN A 509 -6.89 -11.41 -7.70
N SER A 510 -6.39 -11.03 -6.51
CA SER A 510 -7.14 -10.27 -5.51
C SER A 510 -6.88 -8.75 -5.62
N LEU A 511 -7.86 -7.94 -5.22
CA LEU A 511 -7.70 -6.50 -5.07
C LEU A 511 -6.94 -6.19 -3.77
N ILE A 512 -5.77 -5.56 -3.91
CA ILE A 512 -4.91 -5.25 -2.77
C ILE A 512 -5.22 -3.86 -2.21
N PHE A 513 -5.47 -3.80 -0.91
CA PHE A 513 -5.50 -2.58 -0.11
C PHE A 513 -4.12 -2.43 0.54
N LYS A 514 -3.50 -1.27 0.51
CA LYS A 514 -2.14 -1.06 1.08
C LYS A 514 -2.12 0.14 2.01
N SER A 515 -1.70 -0.08 3.25
CA SER A 515 -1.39 0.96 4.24
C SER A 515 0.09 0.87 4.59
N THR A 516 0.85 1.91 4.29
CA THR A 516 2.30 1.96 4.58
C THR A 516 2.80 3.36 4.90
N ILE A 517 3.90 3.45 5.66
CA ILE A 517 4.70 4.68 5.84
C ILE A 517 6.02 4.65 5.06
N TYR A 518 6.32 3.57 4.34
CA TYR A 518 7.58 3.40 3.64
C TYR A 518 7.42 3.65 2.15
N PRO A 519 8.03 4.72 1.61
CA PRO A 519 8.37 4.75 0.20
C PRO A 519 9.32 3.59 -0.10
N GLU A 520 8.93 2.75 -1.07
CA GLU A 520 9.70 1.62 -1.54
C GLU A 520 10.35 1.94 -2.90
N TRP A 521 11.32 1.13 -3.35
CA TRP A 521 12.08 1.36 -4.59
C TRP A 521 11.20 1.51 -5.85
N TYR A 522 10.01 0.89 -5.86
CA TYR A 522 9.05 0.96 -6.97
C TYR A 522 8.02 2.10 -6.85
N THR A 523 8.08 2.95 -5.81
CA THR A 523 7.05 3.96 -5.51
C THR A 523 6.72 4.86 -6.72
N ASP A 524 7.73 5.27 -7.48
CA ASP A 524 7.54 6.14 -8.65
C ASP A 524 7.10 5.36 -9.91
N ARG A 525 7.11 4.03 -9.84
CA ARG A 525 6.80 3.08 -10.92
C ARG A 525 5.43 2.42 -10.79
N ILE A 526 4.76 2.58 -9.65
CA ILE A 526 3.39 2.10 -9.40
C ILE A 526 2.43 3.29 -9.31
N SER A 527 1.14 3.02 -9.49
CA SER A 527 0.08 4.03 -9.34
C SER A 527 -1.05 3.51 -8.46
N ALA A 528 -1.31 4.22 -7.36
CA ALA A 528 -2.47 3.99 -6.50
C ALA A 528 -3.77 4.25 -7.28
N TRP A 529 -4.84 3.54 -6.94
CA TRP A 529 -6.12 3.51 -7.67
C TRP A 529 -6.11 2.93 -9.09
N VAL A 530 -4.92 2.67 -9.67
CA VAL A 530 -4.76 1.87 -10.89
C VAL A 530 -4.39 0.43 -10.55
N HIS A 531 -3.45 0.23 -9.63
CA HIS A 531 -2.87 -1.08 -9.33
C HIS A 531 -3.25 -1.63 -7.94
N TYR A 532 -3.64 -0.75 -7.02
CA TYR A 532 -4.02 -1.09 -5.64
C TYR A 532 -4.82 0.05 -5.02
N VAL A 533 -5.51 -0.22 -3.90
CA VAL A 533 -6.26 0.77 -3.11
C VAL A 533 -5.38 1.27 -1.95
N PRO A 534 -4.98 2.55 -1.91
CA PRO A 534 -4.25 3.10 -0.77
C PRO A 534 -5.19 3.29 0.43
N VAL A 535 -4.70 3.00 1.64
CA VAL A 535 -5.43 3.13 2.91
C VAL A 535 -4.59 3.94 3.90
N GLN A 536 -5.22 4.85 4.64
CA GLN A 536 -4.54 5.65 5.67
C GLN A 536 -4.07 4.78 6.84
N VAL A 537 -2.95 5.17 7.46
CA VAL A 537 -2.32 4.43 8.58
C VAL A 537 -3.22 4.36 9.82
N ASP A 538 -4.10 5.35 10.00
CA ASP A 538 -5.11 5.36 11.06
C ASP A 538 -6.41 4.63 10.69
N LEU A 539 -6.44 3.99 9.52
CA LEU A 539 -7.54 3.20 8.97
C LEU A 539 -8.86 3.97 8.79
N SER A 540 -8.81 5.31 8.81
CA SER A 540 -10.00 6.16 8.80
C SER A 540 -10.83 6.06 7.51
N ASP A 541 -10.22 5.60 6.42
CA ASP A 541 -10.86 5.35 5.12
C ASP A 541 -11.05 3.87 4.80
N LEU A 542 -10.64 2.94 5.67
CA LEU A 542 -10.66 1.50 5.38
C LEU A 542 -12.08 0.98 5.09
N HIS A 543 -13.04 1.27 5.96
CA HIS A 543 -14.43 0.84 5.80
C HIS A 543 -15.08 1.47 4.57
N ASP A 544 -14.80 2.76 4.30
CA ASP A 544 -15.37 3.50 3.19
C ASP A 544 -14.80 3.01 1.84
N CYS A 545 -13.50 2.74 1.79
CA CYS A 545 -12.87 2.13 0.62
C CYS A 545 -13.44 0.73 0.36
N LEU A 546 -13.55 -0.09 1.41
CA LEU A 546 -14.00 -1.47 1.25
C LEU A 546 -15.47 -1.55 0.81
N VAL A 547 -16.39 -0.84 1.47
CA VAL A 547 -17.83 -0.85 1.09
C VAL A 547 -18.04 -0.43 -0.36
N PHE A 548 -17.22 0.49 -0.87
CA PHE A 548 -17.36 0.94 -2.25
C PHE A 548 -17.17 -0.22 -3.24
N PHE A 549 -16.12 -1.04 -3.05
CA PHE A 549 -15.87 -2.17 -3.93
C PHE A 549 -16.81 -3.33 -3.64
N ARG A 550 -16.94 -3.74 -2.36
CA ARG A 550 -17.64 -4.97 -1.99
C ARG A 550 -19.16 -4.84 -1.86
N GLY A 551 -19.68 -3.62 -1.84
CA GLY A 551 -21.08 -3.34 -1.50
C GLY A 551 -21.36 -3.44 0.00
N ASP A 552 -22.65 -3.42 0.35
CA ASP A 552 -23.08 -3.57 1.74
C ASP A 552 -23.02 -5.03 2.23
N GLY A 553 -23.63 -5.33 3.39
CA GLY A 553 -23.67 -6.70 3.95
C GLY A 553 -24.21 -7.78 3.00
N ASN A 554 -24.99 -7.40 2.00
CA ASN A 554 -25.57 -8.28 0.98
C ASN A 554 -24.90 -8.13 -0.40
N GLY A 555 -23.85 -7.30 -0.50
CA GLY A 555 -23.22 -6.95 -1.77
C GLY A 555 -23.98 -5.89 -2.58
N GLU A 556 -25.02 -5.27 -2.03
CA GLU A 556 -25.75 -4.23 -2.76
C GLU A 556 -24.88 -2.99 -2.95
N GLY A 557 -24.90 -2.44 -4.16
CA GLY A 557 -24.09 -1.28 -4.54
C GLY A 557 -22.59 -1.58 -4.69
N SER A 558 -22.21 -2.86 -4.87
CA SER A 558 -20.83 -3.23 -5.16
C SER A 558 -20.33 -2.64 -6.47
N HIS A 559 -19.01 -2.45 -6.55
CA HIS A 559 -18.29 -2.02 -7.74
C HIS A 559 -17.26 -3.10 -8.11
N ASP A 560 -17.71 -4.35 -8.16
CA ASP A 560 -16.85 -5.52 -8.38
C ASP A 560 -16.11 -5.44 -9.71
N ASP A 561 -16.75 -4.95 -10.77
CA ASP A 561 -16.11 -4.74 -12.07
C ASP A 561 -14.89 -3.79 -11.98
N LEU A 562 -15.02 -2.73 -11.17
CA LEU A 562 -13.94 -1.79 -10.95
C LEU A 562 -12.88 -2.39 -10.02
N GLY A 563 -13.28 -3.14 -9.00
CA GLY A 563 -12.35 -3.88 -8.15
C GLY A 563 -11.51 -4.90 -8.93
N LYS A 564 -12.16 -5.68 -9.82
CA LYS A 564 -11.54 -6.60 -10.76
C LYS A 564 -10.58 -5.91 -11.71
N LYS A 565 -10.96 -4.75 -12.26
CA LYS A 565 -10.10 -3.95 -13.14
C LYS A 565 -8.79 -3.59 -12.44
N ILE A 566 -8.87 -3.09 -11.20
CA ILE A 566 -7.68 -2.70 -10.42
C ILE A 566 -6.85 -3.94 -10.02
N ALA A 567 -7.49 -5.03 -9.58
CA ALA A 567 -6.80 -6.28 -9.25
C ALA A 567 -6.00 -6.83 -10.44
N LYS A 568 -6.63 -6.91 -11.62
CA LYS A 568 -5.99 -7.34 -12.86
C LYS A 568 -4.84 -6.42 -13.25
N ALA A 569 -5.05 -5.10 -13.18
CA ALA A 569 -4.00 -4.13 -13.48
C ALA A 569 -2.81 -4.27 -12.52
N GLY A 570 -3.05 -4.47 -11.22
CA GLY A 570 -2.01 -4.75 -10.22
C GLY A 570 -1.19 -5.99 -10.56
N ARG A 571 -1.85 -7.11 -10.88
CA ARG A 571 -1.20 -8.34 -11.33
C ARG A 571 -0.36 -8.12 -12.58
N GLU A 572 -0.94 -7.51 -13.60
CA GLU A 572 -0.22 -7.21 -14.84
C GLU A 572 0.99 -6.32 -14.61
N TRP A 573 0.86 -5.31 -13.74
CA TRP A 573 1.98 -4.45 -13.35
C TRP A 573 3.09 -5.26 -12.67
N SER A 574 2.73 -6.13 -11.72
CA SER A 574 3.70 -6.99 -11.04
C SER A 574 4.51 -7.85 -12.03
N LEU A 575 3.85 -8.43 -13.03
CA LEU A 575 4.46 -9.32 -14.01
C LEU A 575 5.29 -8.58 -15.09
N LYS A 576 5.06 -7.27 -15.29
CA LYS A 576 5.69 -6.48 -16.36
C LYS A 576 6.71 -5.44 -15.87
N PHE A 577 6.55 -4.91 -14.66
CA PHE A 577 7.35 -3.79 -14.11
C PHE A 577 8.17 -4.17 -12.88
N TRP A 578 7.92 -5.35 -12.33
CA TRP A 578 8.63 -5.88 -11.18
C TRP A 578 9.10 -7.29 -11.52
N ARG A 579 9.92 -7.43 -12.58
CA ARG A 579 10.63 -8.66 -12.96
C ARG A 579 12.08 -8.62 -12.45
N ARG A 580 12.79 -9.74 -12.58
CA ARG A 580 14.20 -9.84 -12.18
C ARG A 580 15.04 -8.81 -12.92
N GLU A 581 14.76 -8.62 -14.20
CA GLU A 581 15.38 -7.63 -15.08
C GLU A 581 15.11 -6.20 -14.62
N ASP A 582 13.91 -5.91 -14.12
CA ASP A 582 13.57 -4.57 -13.62
C ASP A 582 14.32 -4.26 -12.30
N ILE A 583 14.48 -5.26 -11.42
CA ILE A 583 15.33 -5.13 -10.22
C ILE A 583 16.80 -4.92 -10.62
N ASN A 584 17.32 -5.71 -11.56
CA ASN A 584 18.69 -5.57 -12.05
C ASN A 584 18.91 -4.19 -12.68
N ALA A 585 17.98 -3.71 -13.50
CA ALA A 585 18.06 -2.36 -14.08
C ALA A 585 18.08 -1.26 -13.01
N TYR A 586 17.34 -1.44 -11.91
CA TYR A 586 17.36 -0.51 -10.78
C TYR A 586 18.68 -0.56 -10.02
N PHE A 587 19.19 -1.75 -9.68
CA PHE A 587 20.50 -1.88 -9.04
C PHE A 587 21.61 -1.34 -9.93
N PHE A 588 21.60 -1.66 -11.23
CA PHE A 588 22.57 -1.14 -12.18
C PHE A 588 22.57 0.39 -12.14
N ARG A 589 21.39 1.02 -12.22
CA ARG A 589 21.32 2.48 -12.15
C ARG A 589 21.78 3.03 -10.81
N LEU A 590 21.35 2.44 -9.71
CA LEU A 590 21.73 2.85 -8.35
C LEU A 590 23.25 2.80 -8.16
N ILE A 591 23.90 1.73 -8.62
CA ILE A 591 25.34 1.54 -8.50
C ILE A 591 26.11 2.54 -9.36
N LEU A 592 25.65 2.84 -10.60
CA LEU A 592 26.27 3.89 -11.42
C LEU A 592 26.20 5.27 -10.75
N GLU A 593 25.04 5.63 -10.20
CA GLU A 593 24.83 6.90 -9.51
C GLU A 593 25.66 6.97 -8.21
N TYR A 594 25.70 5.89 -7.45
CA TYR A 594 26.43 5.82 -6.19
C TYR A 594 27.95 5.81 -6.40
N ALA A 595 28.48 5.05 -7.36
CA ALA A 595 29.90 5.05 -7.70
C ALA A 595 30.35 6.45 -8.13
N ARG A 596 29.52 7.17 -8.88
CA ARG A 596 29.78 8.57 -9.22
C ARG A 596 29.73 9.49 -7.99
N LEU A 597 28.73 9.37 -7.13
CA LEU A 597 28.60 10.15 -5.90
C LEU A 597 29.85 10.01 -5.01
N MET A 598 30.35 8.78 -4.89
CA MET A 598 31.51 8.48 -4.07
C MET A 598 32.82 8.92 -4.73
N SER A 599 32.90 9.18 -6.04
CA SER A 599 34.14 9.56 -6.71
C SER A 599 34.72 10.92 -6.24
N PRO A 600 36.05 11.06 -6.04
CA PRO A 600 36.68 12.37 -5.87
C PRO A 600 36.51 13.26 -7.11
N ASP A 601 36.56 12.65 -8.30
CA ASP A 601 36.28 13.31 -9.57
C ASP A 601 34.90 12.87 -10.10
N ARG A 602 33.86 13.53 -9.60
CA ARG A 602 32.47 13.29 -10.02
C ARG A 602 32.21 13.73 -11.46
N ALA A 603 32.99 14.69 -11.98
CA ALA A 603 32.84 15.21 -13.33
C ALA A 603 33.30 14.17 -14.37
N ALA A 604 34.47 13.55 -14.17
CA ALA A 604 34.95 12.45 -15.02
C ALA A 604 34.06 11.19 -14.98
N MET A 605 33.25 11.07 -13.92
CA MET A 605 32.26 10.00 -13.74
C MET A 605 30.88 10.33 -14.32
N SER A 606 30.74 11.45 -15.04
CA SER A 606 29.51 11.79 -15.77
C SER A 606 29.58 11.36 -17.23
N TYR A 607 28.43 10.96 -17.79
CA TYR A 607 28.29 10.58 -19.18
C TYR A 607 28.38 11.83 -20.08
N THR A 608 29.39 11.86 -20.94
CA THR A 608 29.55 12.88 -21.98
C THR A 608 28.98 12.35 -23.30
N SER A 609 27.86 12.94 -23.71
CA SER A 609 27.28 12.68 -25.03
C SER A 609 28.11 13.37 -26.12
N ASN A 610 28.55 12.64 -27.15
CA ASN A 610 29.10 13.21 -28.39
C ASN A 610 28.00 13.61 -29.40
N PHE A 611 26.79 13.98 -28.93
CA PHE A 611 25.63 14.26 -29.78
C PHE A 611 25.46 15.73 -30.09
#